data_AF-A0AAD5QHU0-F1
#
_entry.id   AF-A0AAD5QHU0-F1
#
_cell.length_a   1.000
_cell.length_b   1.000
_cell.length_c   1.000
_cell.angle_alpha   90.00
_cell.angle_beta   90.00
_cell.angle_gamma   90.00
#
_symmetry.space_group_name_H-M   'P 1'
#
loop_
_entity.id
_entity.type
_entity.pdbx_description
1 polymer ?
#
loop_
_entity_poly.entity_id
_entity_poly.type
_entity_poly.pdbx_seq_one_letter_code
_entity_poly.pdbx_strand_id
1 'polypeptide(L)' 'MVGTALSSIIRLELSKPDEPRLLEVDNRCVLPGLTSIRFCITSTDVIHSWALSRMAIKLDAIRRCACRRTVH' A
#
# COMPACT_ATOMS: atom_id res chain seq x y z
N MET A 1 5.65 -8.52 7.51
CA MET A 1 4.44 -7.82 7.06
C MET A 1 4.13 -8.16 5.61
N VAL A 2 4.09 -9.46 5.33
CA VAL A 2 3.20 -10.06 4.34
C VAL A 2 2.56 -11.22 5.11
N GLY A 3 1.26 -11.39 4.96
CA GLY A 3 0.41 -12.04 5.96
C GLY A 3 -0.50 -11.01 6.63
N THR A 4 -1.71 -10.91 6.09
CA THR A 4 -2.96 -10.41 6.70
C THR A 4 -3.18 -8.92 6.99
N ALA A 5 -2.19 -8.03 7.13
CA ALA A 5 -2.47 -6.62 7.51
C ALA A 5 -2.72 -5.63 6.34
N LEU A 6 -2.34 -5.97 5.09
CA LEU A 6 -2.53 -5.12 3.90
C LEU A 6 -3.00 -5.94 2.68
N SER A 7 -3.77 -7.01 2.88
CA SER A 7 -4.38 -7.71 1.74
C SER A 7 -5.47 -6.82 1.15
N SER A 8 -5.03 -6.00 0.21
CA SER A 8 -5.82 -5.03 -0.50
C SER A 8 -5.93 -5.55 -1.94
N ILE A 9 -6.90 -6.44 -2.17
CA ILE A 9 -7.11 -7.09 -3.46
C ILE A 9 -7.77 -6.11 -4.43
N ILE A 10 -7.20 -6.00 -5.64
CA ILE A 10 -7.79 -5.21 -6.72
C ILE A 10 -9.05 -5.91 -7.19
N ARG A 11 -10.16 -5.18 -7.24
CA ARG A 11 -11.42 -5.70 -7.74
C ARG A 11 -11.38 -5.77 -9.27
N LEU A 12 -11.57 -6.96 -9.82
CA LEU A 12 -11.56 -7.20 -11.28
C LEU A 12 -12.94 -6.99 -11.91
N GLU A 13 -14.00 -7.23 -11.15
CA GLU A 13 -15.38 -7.04 -11.59
C GLU A 13 -15.85 -5.61 -11.29
N LEU A 14 -16.44 -4.96 -12.30
CA LEU A 14 -16.97 -3.61 -12.16
C LEU A 14 -18.29 -3.68 -11.36
N SER A 15 -18.25 -3.30 -10.08
CA SER A 15 -19.44 -3.35 -9.23
C SER A 15 -20.36 -2.14 -9.39
N LYS A 16 -19.81 -1.00 -9.85
CA LYS A 16 -20.54 0.26 -10.05
C LYS A 16 -20.04 1.00 -11.32
N PRO A 17 -20.91 1.75 -12.02
CA PRO A 17 -20.56 2.41 -13.28
C PRO A 17 -19.48 3.50 -13.18
N ASP A 18 -19.22 4.07 -11.99
CA ASP A 18 -18.24 5.16 -11.77
C ASP A 18 -16.94 4.72 -11.05
N GLU A 19 -16.70 3.42 -10.88
CA GLU A 19 -15.48 2.94 -10.21
C GLU A 19 -14.27 2.87 -11.17
N PRO A 20 -13.08 3.33 -10.73
CA PRO A 20 -11.89 3.28 -11.58
C PRO A 20 -11.39 1.84 -11.75
N ARG A 21 -11.37 1.38 -13.01
CA ARG A 21 -10.92 0.04 -13.39
C ARG A 21 -9.47 -0.20 -12.93
N LEU A 22 -9.23 -1.29 -12.20
CA LEU A 22 -7.92 -1.74 -11.68
C LEU A 22 -7.27 -0.86 -10.61
N LEU A 23 -7.91 0.22 -10.17
CA LEU A 23 -7.42 1.07 -9.07
C LEU A 23 -8.22 0.89 -7.79
N GLU A 24 -9.45 0.38 -7.89
CA GLU A 24 -10.29 0.12 -6.73
C GLU A 24 -9.87 -1.16 -6.01
N VAL A 25 -9.90 -1.08 -4.67
CA VAL A 25 -9.39 -2.12 -3.78
C VAL A 25 -10.37 -2.33 -2.65
N ASP A 26 -10.58 -3.59 -2.24
CA ASP A 26 -11.58 -3.94 -1.23
C ASP A 26 -11.34 -3.27 0.13
N ASN A 27 -10.08 -3.22 0.57
CA ASN A 27 -9.67 -2.61 1.83
C ASN A 27 -8.77 -1.41 1.58
N ARG A 28 -9.30 -0.21 1.81
CA ARG A 28 -8.55 1.04 1.70
C ARG A 28 -7.71 1.27 2.95
N CYS A 29 -6.44 1.64 2.76
CA CYS A 29 -5.58 2.06 3.86
C CYS A 29 -5.92 3.51 4.25
N VAL A 30 -6.51 3.70 5.45
CA VAL A 30 -6.85 5.02 5.99
C VAL A 30 -5.68 5.52 6.83
N LEU A 31 -5.25 6.76 6.59
CA LEU A 31 -4.15 7.41 7.31
C LEU A 31 -4.64 8.72 7.94
N PRO A 32 -4.17 9.07 9.15
CA PRO A 32 -4.45 10.36 9.76
C PRO A 32 -3.75 11.49 8.99
N GLY A 33 -4.46 12.60 8.75
CA GLY A 33 -3.85 13.80 8.16
C GLY A 33 -3.03 14.60 9.18
N LEU A 34 -2.04 15.37 8.70
CA LEU A 34 -1.29 16.37 9.48
C LEU A 34 -0.48 15.82 10.67
N THR A 35 -0.13 14.54 10.63
CA THR A 35 0.70 13.89 11.64
C THR A 35 1.87 13.20 10.97
N SER A 36 3.01 13.13 11.65
CA SER A 36 4.18 12.42 11.12
C SER A 36 3.95 10.90 11.13
N ILE A 37 3.90 10.30 9.94
CA ILE A 37 3.68 8.87 9.75
C ILE A 37 4.99 8.19 9.42
N ARG A 38 5.28 7.06 10.08
CA ARG A 38 6.41 6.19 9.76
C ARG A 38 5.92 4.91 9.08
N PHE A 39 6.25 4.76 7.81
CA PHE A 39 6.03 3.53 7.06
C PHE A 39 7.15 2.54 7.35
N CYS A 40 6.78 1.27 7.61
CA CYS A 40 7.69 0.14 7.75
C CYS A 40 7.22 -0.99 6.84
N ILE A 41 7.92 -1.24 5.74
CA ILE A 41 7.49 -2.17 4.68
C ILE A 41 8.52 -3.29 4.51
N THR A 42 8.04 -4.52 4.37
CA THR A 42 8.84 -5.73 4.13
C THR A 42 8.03 -6.74 3.34
N SER A 43 8.67 -7.71 2.69
CA SER A 43 7.99 -8.79 1.98
C SER A 43 8.20 -10.17 2.64
N THR A 44 7.23 -11.09 2.55
CA THR A 44 7.46 -12.53 2.88
C THR A 44 7.87 -13.34 1.67
N ASP A 45 7.33 -13.03 0.49
CA ASP A 45 7.42 -13.95 -0.64
C ASP A 45 8.46 -13.49 -1.64
N VAL A 46 8.19 -12.45 -2.43
CA VAL A 46 9.13 -11.89 -3.41
C VAL A 46 9.28 -10.38 -3.24
N ILE A 47 10.18 -9.76 -4.00
CA ILE A 47 10.36 -8.31 -3.92
C ILE A 47 9.11 -7.63 -4.51
N HIS A 48 8.55 -6.67 -3.77
CA HIS A 48 7.49 -5.79 -4.23
C HIS A 48 7.89 -4.33 -4.05
N SER A 49 7.12 -3.40 -4.58
CA SER A 49 7.29 -1.97 -4.33
C SER A 49 5.94 -1.36 -4.04
N TRP A 50 5.83 -0.63 -2.93
CA TRP A 50 4.63 0.10 -2.55
C TRP A 50 4.82 1.57 -2.87
N ALA A 51 3.92 2.14 -3.66
CA ALA A 51 4.02 3.52 -4.12
C ALA A 51 2.70 4.27 -3.91
N LEU A 52 2.82 5.51 -3.45
CA LEU A 52 1.70 6.45 -3.35
C LEU A 52 2.13 7.80 -3.94
N SER A 53 1.83 8.00 -5.22
CA SER A 53 2.31 9.15 -5.99
C SER A 53 1.91 10.51 -5.40
N ARG A 54 0.71 10.61 -4.81
CA ARG A 54 0.20 11.87 -4.24
C ARG A 54 0.99 12.34 -3.01
N MET A 55 1.66 11.43 -2.30
CA MET A 55 2.56 11.76 -1.19
C MET A 55 4.04 11.70 -1.62
N ALA A 56 4.33 11.48 -2.91
CA ALA A 56 5.67 11.26 -3.45
C ALA A 56 6.47 10.16 -2.72
N ILE A 57 5.78 9.08 -2.31
CA ILE A 57 6.40 7.95 -1.60
C ILE A 57 6.52 6.76 -2.55
N LYS A 58 7.71 6.17 -2.59
CA LYS A 58 7.95 4.83 -3.13
C LYS A 58 8.88 4.08 -2.19
N LEU A 59 8.49 2.87 -1.81
CA LEU A 59 9.21 2.04 -0.84
C LEU A 59 9.27 0.61 -1.34
N ASP A 60 10.49 0.06 -1.40
CA ASP A 60 10.69 -1.31 -1.84
C ASP A 60 10.53 -2.28 -0.67
N ALA A 61 9.71 -3.29 -0.90
CA ALA A 61 9.44 -4.39 0.03
C ALA A 61 10.38 -5.55 -0.30
N ILE A 62 11.54 -5.57 0.33
CA ILE A 62 12.54 -6.62 0.16
C ILE A 62 12.27 -7.74 1.18
N ARG A 63 12.50 -8.99 0.76
CA ARG A 63 12.36 -10.15 1.65
C ARG A 63 13.36 -10.07 2.81
N ARG A 64 12.93 -10.33 4.04
CA ARG A 64 13.74 -10.34 5.28
C ARG A 64 14.36 -8.98 5.68
N CYS A 65 14.11 -7.90 4.95
CA CYS A 65 14.55 -6.55 5.30
C CYS A 65 13.33 -5.64 5.47
N ALA A 66 13.34 -4.75 6.47
CA ALA A 66 12.30 -3.75 6.67
C ALA A 66 12.79 -2.35 6.26
N CYS A 67 12.21 -1.82 5.19
CA CYS A 67 12.45 -0.46 4.72
C CYS A 67 11.59 0.53 5.51
N ARG A 68 12.22 1.58 6.05
CA ARG A 68 11.57 2.57 6.91
C ARG A 68 11.62 3.97 6.29
N ARG A 69 10.49 4.67 6.27
CA ARG A 69 10.40 6.06 5.79
C ARG A 69 9.42 6.85 6.63
N THR A 70 9.89 7.97 7.18
CA THR A 70 9.03 8.95 7.85
C THR A 70 8.59 10.01 6.84
N VAL A 71 7.32 10.37 6.89
CA VAL A 71 6.70 11.43 6.11
C VAL A 71 6.07 12.39 7.10
N HIS A 72 6.27 13.68 6.88
CA HIS A 72 5.82 14.77 7.73
C HIS A 72 4.57 15.41 7.18
#